data_AF-A0AA85KEW3-F1
#
_entry.id   AF-A0AA85KEW3-F1
#
_cell.length_a   1.000
_cell.length_b   1.000
_cell.length_c   1.000
_cell.angle_alpha   90.00
_cell.angle_beta   90.00
_cell.angle_gamma   90.00
#
_symmetry.space_group_name_H-M   'P 1'
#
loop_
_entity.id
_entity.type
_entity.pdbx_description
1 polymer ?
#
loop_
_entity_poly.entity_id
_entity_poly.type
_entity_poly.pdbx_seq_one_letter_code
_entity_poly.pdbx_strand_id
1 'polypeptide(L)'
;MDTVHTLGIRFIQWIQSFDRLEPMFTGFSHIGSPSTAYTLTFPIAYYINPTLGLTTALCTISSDYLNGVLKWILYGHRPYWWVTLNGLSQDRTLSLKQYPLTCETGPGSPSGHCMITVASVVPIIAYFYYKLRNQNERRYLLWLSSLGFGLIGLSRCYLAAHFPHQVIAGLLSGVAIGLLFHSADDSVYTSVDENTDWLHKKTAYLLTHPNGLLWLGLGSFTFAYILSLFIQYGLNMDPNWSINLARSACIRPEWIHLSTSLMNSFAKIAGTATDEALFYF
;
A
#
# COMPACT_ATOMS: atom_id res chain seq x y z
N MET A 1 -19.69 14.27 -3.41
CA MET A 1 -19.08 12.92 -3.32
C MET A 1 -19.60 12.04 -4.45
N ASP A 2 -20.91 12.02 -4.72
CA ASP A 2 -21.48 11.13 -5.74
C ASP A 2 -20.96 11.38 -7.15
N THR A 3 -20.74 12.65 -7.54
CA THR A 3 -20.15 12.99 -8.85
C THR A 3 -18.76 12.38 -9.06
N VAL A 4 -17.89 12.40 -8.04
CA VAL A 4 -16.54 11.83 -8.12
C VAL A 4 -16.61 10.31 -8.26
N HIS A 5 -17.51 9.66 -7.52
CA HIS A 5 -17.72 8.22 -7.64
C HIS A 5 -18.31 7.84 -8.99
N THR A 6 -19.36 8.53 -9.48
CA THR A 6 -19.95 8.26 -10.80
C THR A 6 -18.95 8.45 -11.94
N LEU A 7 -18.14 9.52 -11.92
CA LEU A 7 -17.06 9.71 -12.89
C LEU A 7 -16.00 8.61 -12.79
N GLY A 8 -15.64 8.21 -11.57
CA GLY A 8 -14.73 7.09 -11.34
C GLY A 8 -15.26 5.76 -11.88
N ILE A 9 -16.55 5.47 -11.71
CA ILE A 9 -17.19 4.28 -12.28
C ILE A 9 -17.15 4.32 -13.80
N ARG A 10 -17.53 5.44 -14.43
CA ARG A 10 -17.47 5.58 -15.90
C ARG A 10 -16.06 5.38 -16.44
N PHE A 11 -15.05 5.90 -15.74
CA PHE A 11 -13.65 5.64 -16.08
C PHE A 11 -13.30 4.16 -15.99
N ILE A 12 -13.71 3.47 -14.91
CA ILE A 12 -13.47 2.04 -14.74
C ILE A 12 -14.19 1.23 -15.84
N GLN A 13 -15.43 1.57 -16.17
CA GLN A 13 -16.17 0.93 -17.26
C GLN A 13 -15.46 1.12 -18.60
N TRP A 14 -14.93 2.32 -18.86
CA TRP A 14 -14.19 2.61 -20.08
C TRP A 14 -12.92 1.76 -20.20
N ILE A 15 -12.09 1.66 -19.16
CA ILE A 15 -10.90 0.79 -19.20
C ILE A 15 -11.28 -0.70 -19.28
N GLN A 16 -12.37 -1.12 -18.65
CA GLN A 16 -12.88 -2.49 -18.71
C GLN A 16 -13.51 -2.86 -20.07
N SER A 17 -13.69 -1.90 -20.99
CA SER A 17 -14.11 -2.22 -22.36
C SER A 17 -13.02 -2.94 -23.16
N PHE A 18 -11.76 -2.87 -22.70
CA PHE A 18 -10.61 -3.51 -23.32
C PHE A 18 -10.31 -4.88 -22.70
N ASP A 19 -11.18 -5.87 -22.93
CA ASP A 19 -11.15 -7.18 -22.26
C ASP A 19 -9.83 -7.95 -22.39
N ARG A 20 -9.08 -7.75 -23.48
CA ARG A 20 -7.78 -8.41 -23.70
C ARG A 20 -6.69 -7.97 -22.72
N LEU A 21 -6.90 -6.89 -21.97
CA LEU A 21 -5.92 -6.37 -21.01
C LEU A 21 -6.02 -7.00 -19.61
N GLU A 22 -7.04 -7.83 -19.35
CA GLU A 22 -7.22 -8.46 -18.03
C GLU A 22 -5.96 -9.18 -17.52
N PRO A 23 -5.28 -10.07 -18.29
CA PRO A 23 -4.12 -10.80 -17.76
C PRO A 23 -2.96 -9.85 -17.43
N MET A 24 -2.77 -8.82 -18.24
CA MET A 24 -1.75 -7.79 -18.05
C MET A 24 -2.02 -7.00 -16.76
N PHE A 25 -3.24 -6.50 -16.55
CA PHE A 25 -3.57 -5.74 -15.35
C PHE A 25 -3.56 -6.61 -14.09
N THR A 26 -4.02 -7.86 -14.17
CA THR A 26 -3.89 -8.82 -13.06
C THR A 26 -2.41 -9.00 -12.69
N GLY A 27 -1.52 -9.18 -13.67
CA GLY A 27 -0.07 -9.24 -13.46
C GLY A 27 0.50 -7.99 -12.78
N PHE A 28 0.18 -6.80 -13.28
CA PHE A 28 0.63 -5.55 -12.65
C PHE A 28 0.09 -5.36 -11.24
N SER A 29 -1.13 -5.82 -10.96
CA SER A 29 -1.68 -5.78 -9.61
C SER A 29 -0.96 -6.74 -8.66
N HIS A 30 -0.49 -7.90 -9.13
CA HIS A 30 0.33 -8.80 -8.32
C HIS A 30 1.70 -8.19 -8.04
N ILE A 31 2.35 -7.59 -9.06
CA ILE A 31 3.65 -6.90 -8.89
C ILE A 31 3.51 -5.75 -7.88
N GLY A 32 2.43 -4.98 -7.96
CA GLY A 32 2.13 -3.89 -7.03
C GLY A 32 1.47 -4.35 -5.72
N SER A 33 1.62 -5.61 -5.32
CA SER A 33 1.06 -6.10 -4.06
C SER A 33 1.98 -5.81 -2.89
N PRO A 34 1.44 -5.54 -1.67
CA PRO A 34 2.26 -5.39 -0.47
C PRO A 34 3.17 -6.60 -0.22
N SER A 35 2.71 -7.81 -0.53
CA SER A 35 3.50 -9.04 -0.42
C SER A 35 4.74 -9.01 -1.32
N THR A 36 4.66 -8.46 -2.52
CA THR A 36 5.84 -8.29 -3.40
C THR A 36 6.80 -7.24 -2.85
N ALA A 37 6.30 -6.17 -2.23
CA ALA A 37 7.17 -5.18 -1.58
C ALA A 37 8.03 -5.81 -0.48
N TYR A 38 7.44 -6.65 0.38
CA TYR A 38 8.16 -7.37 1.43
C TYR A 38 9.10 -8.46 0.88
N THR A 39 8.65 -9.26 -0.07
CA THR A 39 9.40 -10.45 -0.52
C THR A 39 10.44 -10.18 -1.60
N LEU A 40 10.29 -9.11 -2.38
CA LEU A 40 11.16 -8.82 -3.52
C LEU A 40 11.90 -7.49 -3.38
N THR A 41 11.20 -6.39 -3.06
CA THR A 41 11.83 -5.06 -3.02
C THR A 41 12.87 -4.97 -1.91
N PHE A 42 12.56 -5.48 -0.70
CA PHE A 42 13.49 -5.48 0.43
C PHE A 42 14.80 -6.26 0.16
N PRO A 43 14.77 -7.55 -0.25
CA PRO A 43 16.01 -8.29 -0.49
C PRO A 43 16.88 -7.68 -1.60
N ILE A 44 16.26 -7.17 -2.67
CA ILE A 44 16.98 -6.48 -3.75
C ILE A 44 17.67 -5.23 -3.22
N ALA A 45 16.95 -4.39 -2.45
CA ALA A 45 17.52 -3.18 -1.85
C ALA A 45 18.67 -3.51 -0.90
N TYR A 46 18.50 -4.53 -0.06
CA TYR A 46 19.53 -4.97 0.89
C TYR A 46 20.78 -5.50 0.19
N TYR A 47 20.62 -6.25 -0.91
CA TYR A 47 21.75 -6.73 -1.71
C TYR A 47 22.52 -5.58 -2.38
N ILE A 48 21.84 -4.53 -2.82
CA ILE A 48 22.49 -3.33 -3.39
C ILE A 48 23.29 -2.59 -2.32
N ASN A 49 22.65 -2.34 -1.17
CA ASN A 49 23.26 -1.68 -0.02
C ASN A 49 22.46 -2.06 1.25
N PRO A 50 23.09 -2.60 2.30
CA PRO A 50 22.38 -3.02 3.50
C PRO A 50 21.53 -1.91 4.12
N THR A 51 22.07 -0.69 4.20
CA THR A 51 21.33 0.46 4.70
C THR A 51 20.10 0.74 3.85
N LEU A 52 20.23 0.80 2.51
CA LEU A 52 19.10 0.99 1.60
C LEU A 52 18.02 -0.09 1.80
N GLY A 53 18.43 -1.33 2.05
CA GLY A 53 17.54 -2.42 2.43
C GLY A 53 16.74 -2.11 3.69
N LEU A 54 17.41 -1.70 4.77
CA LEU A 54 16.75 -1.35 6.03
C LEU A 54 15.82 -0.14 5.87
N THR A 55 16.25 0.92 5.17
CA THR A 55 15.41 2.10 4.87
C THR A 55 14.15 1.68 4.11
N THR A 56 14.30 0.78 3.13
CA THR A 56 13.20 0.24 2.32
C THR A 56 12.22 -0.59 3.14
N ALA A 57 12.72 -1.46 4.03
CA ALA A 57 11.88 -2.26 4.94
C ALA A 57 11.06 -1.35 5.87
N LEU A 58 11.72 -0.40 6.54
CA LEU A 58 11.06 0.52 7.47
C LEU A 58 10.03 1.40 6.76
N CYS A 59 10.35 1.86 5.55
CA CYS A 59 9.42 2.63 4.73
C CYS A 59 8.17 1.80 4.37
N THR A 60 8.36 0.53 4.00
CA THR A 60 7.28 -0.41 3.66
C THR A 60 6.39 -0.68 4.87
N ILE A 61 6.97 -1.04 6.03
CA ILE A 61 6.25 -1.30 7.29
C ILE A 61 5.47 -0.06 7.75
N SER A 62 6.13 1.10 7.76
CA SER A 62 5.50 2.35 8.19
C SER A 62 4.37 2.74 7.24
N SER A 63 4.56 2.57 5.93
CA SER A 63 3.54 2.87 4.92
C SER A 63 2.34 1.93 5.03
N ASP A 64 2.53 0.63 5.28
CA ASP A 64 1.43 -0.33 5.43
C ASP A 64 0.60 -0.02 6.68
N TYR A 65 1.27 0.26 7.80
CA TYR A 65 0.61 0.64 9.04
C TYR A 65 -0.19 1.95 8.88
N LEU A 66 0.42 2.99 8.30
CA LEU A 66 -0.27 4.25 8.02
C LEU A 66 -1.43 4.07 7.04
N ASN A 67 -1.30 3.19 6.03
CA ASN A 67 -2.40 2.87 5.12
C ASN A 67 -3.61 2.30 5.87
N GLY A 68 -3.37 1.37 6.81
CA GLY A 68 -4.41 0.79 7.65
C GLY A 68 -5.13 1.83 8.51
N VAL A 69 -4.36 2.70 9.18
CA VAL A 69 -4.92 3.78 10.02
C VAL A 69 -5.71 4.78 9.18
N LEU A 70 -5.18 5.22 8.03
CA LEU A 70 -5.88 6.14 7.13
C LEU A 70 -7.16 5.52 6.57
N LYS A 71 -7.19 4.21 6.30
CA LYS A 71 -8.40 3.51 5.87
C LYS A 71 -9.50 3.54 6.92
N TRP A 72 -9.16 3.44 8.20
CA TRP A 72 -10.12 3.66 9.27
C TRP A 72 -10.62 5.09 9.32
N ILE A 73 -9.75 6.09 9.18
CA ILE A 73 -10.12 7.51 9.29
C ILE A 73 -10.96 7.98 8.08
N LEU A 74 -10.61 7.55 6.87
CA LEU A 74 -11.19 8.07 5.63
C LEU A 74 -12.49 7.39 5.20
N TYR A 75 -12.82 6.21 5.76
CA TYR A 75 -14.06 5.47 5.46
C TYR A 75 -14.38 5.33 3.96
N GLY A 76 -13.36 5.15 3.11
CA GLY A 76 -13.54 5.17 1.67
C GLY A 76 -14.31 3.96 1.14
N HIS A 77 -15.36 4.18 0.33
CA HIS A 77 -16.04 3.11 -0.41
C HIS A 77 -15.18 2.58 -1.56
N ARG A 78 -15.41 1.32 -1.98
CA ARG A 78 -14.83 0.73 -3.19
C ARG A 78 -15.82 0.73 -4.35
N PRO A 79 -15.34 0.73 -5.61
CA PRO A 79 -16.19 0.76 -6.78
C PRO A 79 -17.26 -0.34 -6.80
N TYR A 80 -16.86 -1.59 -6.55
CA TYR A 80 -17.74 -2.75 -6.72
C TYR A 80 -18.94 -2.76 -5.77
N TRP A 81 -18.76 -2.38 -4.49
CA TRP A 81 -19.91 -2.28 -3.57
C TRP A 81 -20.64 -0.96 -3.66
N TRP A 82 -19.95 0.12 -4.04
CA TRP A 82 -20.61 1.41 -4.21
C TRP A 82 -21.65 1.36 -5.34
N VAL A 83 -21.34 0.66 -6.44
CA VAL A 83 -22.29 0.41 -7.53
C VAL A 83 -23.46 -0.46 -7.08
N THR A 84 -23.24 -1.50 -6.27
CA THR A 84 -24.36 -2.32 -5.76
C THR A 84 -25.30 -1.52 -4.85
N LEU A 85 -24.76 -0.64 -4.00
CA LEU A 85 -25.54 0.18 -3.09
C LEU A 85 -26.32 1.29 -3.80
N ASN A 86 -25.73 1.93 -4.82
CA ASN A 86 -26.30 3.12 -5.46
C ASN A 86 -26.88 2.85 -6.87
N GLY A 87 -26.49 1.75 -7.51
CA GLY A 87 -26.92 1.36 -8.86
C GLY A 87 -28.39 0.94 -8.94
N LEU A 88 -29.00 0.58 -7.81
CA LEU A 88 -30.45 0.34 -7.72
C LEU A 88 -31.27 1.65 -7.79
N SER A 89 -30.66 2.81 -7.52
CA SER A 89 -31.36 4.08 -7.31
C SER A 89 -31.13 5.15 -8.38
N GLN A 90 -30.08 5.06 -9.21
CA GLN A 90 -29.72 6.16 -10.12
C GLN A 90 -29.57 5.78 -11.60
N ASP A 91 -28.99 4.63 -11.96
CA ASP A 91 -28.75 4.31 -13.38
C ASP A 91 -28.40 2.81 -13.59
N ARG A 92 -29.23 2.07 -14.34
CA ARG A 92 -28.99 0.64 -14.65
C ARG A 92 -27.80 0.44 -15.61
N THR A 93 -27.26 1.51 -16.19
CA THR A 93 -26.11 1.44 -17.11
C THR A 93 -24.75 1.32 -16.39
N LEU A 94 -24.72 1.57 -15.08
CA LEU A 94 -23.50 1.47 -14.27
C LEU A 94 -23.28 0.03 -13.80
N SER A 95 -22.69 -0.80 -14.66
CA SER A 95 -22.23 -2.16 -14.33
C SER A 95 -20.71 -2.27 -14.40
N LEU A 96 -20.09 -2.93 -13.42
CA LEU A 96 -18.66 -3.24 -13.39
C LEU A 96 -18.42 -4.74 -13.52
N LYS A 97 -17.35 -5.12 -14.23
CA LYS A 97 -16.82 -6.48 -14.18
C LYS A 97 -16.05 -6.67 -12.87
N GLN A 98 -16.31 -7.79 -12.19
CA GLN A 98 -15.53 -8.22 -11.02
C GLN A 98 -14.62 -9.38 -11.43
N TYR A 99 -13.44 -9.42 -10.84
CA TYR A 99 -12.37 -10.38 -11.05
C TYR A 99 -11.96 -11.03 -9.71
N PRO A 100 -11.17 -12.11 -9.71
CA PRO A 100 -10.76 -12.76 -8.46
C PRO A 100 -10.08 -11.85 -7.43
N LEU A 101 -9.43 -10.77 -7.87
CA LEU A 101 -8.75 -9.78 -7.00
C LEU A 101 -9.63 -8.57 -6.62
N THR A 102 -10.90 -8.52 -7.04
CA THR A 102 -11.77 -7.36 -6.81
C THR A 102 -12.24 -7.24 -5.36
N CYS A 103 -12.66 -8.36 -4.75
CA CYS A 103 -13.40 -8.35 -3.48
C CYS A 103 -12.49 -8.33 -2.24
N GLU A 104 -11.65 -7.31 -2.15
CA GLU A 104 -10.92 -6.98 -0.94
C GLU A 104 -11.82 -6.40 0.14
N THR A 105 -11.58 -6.77 1.39
CA THR A 105 -12.51 -6.53 2.50
C THR A 105 -12.22 -5.28 3.32
N GLY A 106 -11.03 -4.69 3.22
CA GLY A 106 -10.70 -3.41 3.86
C GLY A 106 -11.22 -2.19 3.09
N PRO A 107 -11.36 -1.00 3.73
CA PRO A 107 -11.79 0.23 3.08
C PRO A 107 -10.91 0.64 1.88
N GLY A 108 -11.49 1.45 0.97
CA GLY A 108 -10.89 1.76 -0.32
C GLY A 108 -9.85 2.90 -0.34
N SER A 109 -9.82 3.79 0.64
CA SER A 109 -8.98 5.00 0.59
C SER A 109 -7.94 5.04 1.72
N PRO A 110 -6.64 5.29 1.45
CA PRO A 110 -6.00 5.31 0.12
C PRO A 110 -5.66 3.89 -0.37
N SER A 111 -5.32 3.74 -1.66
CA SER A 111 -4.96 2.43 -2.21
C SER A 111 -3.65 1.89 -1.63
N GLY A 112 -3.72 0.77 -0.90
CA GLY A 112 -2.54 0.14 -0.28
C GLY A 112 -1.54 -0.41 -1.29
N HIS A 113 -2.02 -1.02 -2.39
CA HIS A 113 -1.16 -1.50 -3.48
C HIS A 113 -0.29 -0.38 -4.07
N CYS A 114 -0.85 0.81 -4.21
CA CYS A 114 -0.10 1.98 -4.69
C CYS A 114 0.81 2.54 -3.60
N MET A 115 0.26 2.84 -2.43
CA MET A 115 0.97 3.52 -1.34
C MET A 115 2.18 2.73 -0.87
N ILE A 116 2.00 1.45 -0.55
CA ILE A 116 3.03 0.59 0.03
C ILE A 116 4.11 0.26 -0.99
N THR A 117 3.72 -0.10 -2.22
CA THR A 117 4.70 -0.39 -3.29
C THR A 117 5.54 0.84 -3.62
N VAL A 118 4.91 2.00 -3.81
CA VAL A 118 5.64 3.25 -4.11
C VAL A 118 6.57 3.62 -2.96
N ALA A 119 6.10 3.57 -1.71
CA ALA A 119 6.92 3.83 -0.54
C ALA A 119 8.16 2.91 -0.50
N SER A 120 8.00 1.62 -0.81
CA SER A 120 9.12 0.67 -0.85
C SER A 120 10.14 0.94 -1.97
N VAL A 121 9.71 1.46 -3.12
CA VAL A 121 10.58 1.62 -4.31
C VAL A 121 11.24 2.99 -4.37
N VAL A 122 10.63 4.04 -3.78
CA VAL A 122 11.15 5.42 -3.84
C VAL A 122 12.57 5.58 -3.26
N PRO A 123 12.95 4.95 -2.12
CA PRO A 123 14.33 4.99 -1.65
C PRO A 123 15.33 4.44 -2.69
N ILE A 124 14.96 3.37 -3.40
CA ILE A 124 15.79 2.77 -4.46
C ILE A 124 15.91 3.72 -5.65
N ILE A 125 14.80 4.36 -6.05
CA ILE A 125 14.81 5.36 -7.13
C ILE A 125 15.71 6.53 -6.76
N ALA A 126 15.60 7.05 -5.53
CA ALA A 126 16.44 8.11 -5.03
C ALA A 126 17.92 7.68 -5.07
N TYR A 127 18.25 6.48 -4.62
CA TYR A 127 19.61 5.92 -4.64
C TYR A 127 20.25 5.96 -6.03
N PHE A 128 19.55 5.44 -7.03
CA PHE A 128 20.04 5.48 -8.40
C PHE A 128 20.06 6.91 -8.97
N TYR A 129 19.07 7.73 -8.66
CA TYR A 129 19.00 9.11 -9.14
C TYR A 129 20.27 9.92 -8.79
N TYR A 130 20.77 9.79 -7.56
CA TYR A 130 22.00 10.48 -7.13
C TYR A 130 23.27 9.86 -7.69
N LYS A 131 23.31 8.53 -7.93
CA LYS A 131 24.45 7.87 -8.56
C LYS A 131 24.61 8.19 -10.05
N LEU A 132 23.50 8.41 -10.76
CA LEU A 132 23.53 8.74 -12.18
C LEU A 132 24.07 10.17 -12.37
N ARG A 133 25.08 10.33 -13.24
CA ARG A 133 25.67 11.64 -13.57
C ARG A 133 24.97 12.31 -14.74
N ASN A 134 24.38 11.53 -15.64
CA ASN A 134 23.74 12.01 -16.86
C ASN A 134 22.28 12.42 -16.59
N GLN A 135 21.92 13.64 -17.01
CA GLN A 135 20.55 14.16 -16.87
C GLN A 135 19.52 13.33 -17.66
N ASN A 136 19.92 12.75 -18.80
CA ASN A 136 19.02 11.92 -19.60
C ASN A 136 18.70 10.60 -18.90
N GLU A 137 19.69 9.99 -18.24
CA GLU A 137 19.49 8.75 -17.47
C GLU A 137 18.58 8.99 -16.26
N ARG A 138 18.77 10.12 -15.55
CA ARG A 138 17.87 10.54 -14.46
C ARG A 138 16.43 10.72 -14.94
N ARG A 139 16.25 11.40 -16.07
CA ARG A 139 14.92 11.58 -16.67
C ARG A 139 14.30 10.25 -17.06
N TYR A 140 15.09 9.33 -17.63
CA TYR A 140 14.63 8.01 -18.01
C TYR A 140 14.22 7.16 -16.79
N LEU A 141 15.01 7.18 -15.71
CA LEU A 141 14.70 6.53 -14.45
C LEU A 141 13.35 7.01 -13.89
N LEU A 142 13.17 8.34 -13.79
CA LEU A 142 11.92 8.92 -13.29
C LEU A 142 10.73 8.60 -14.20
N TRP A 143 10.92 8.64 -15.52
CA TRP A 143 9.87 8.33 -16.49
C TRP A 143 9.43 6.86 -16.41
N LEU A 144 10.37 5.92 -16.40
CA LEU A 144 10.08 4.49 -16.24
C LEU A 144 9.39 4.20 -14.90
N SER A 145 9.87 4.81 -13.82
CA SER A 145 9.28 4.63 -12.49
C SER A 145 7.84 5.14 -12.45
N SER A 146 7.60 6.32 -13.02
CA SER A 146 6.25 6.91 -13.13
C SER A 146 5.32 6.04 -13.97
N LEU A 147 5.83 5.47 -15.08
CA LEU A 147 5.08 4.54 -15.91
C LEU A 147 4.69 3.27 -15.13
N GLY A 148 5.64 2.67 -14.40
CA GLY A 148 5.39 1.49 -13.58
C GLY A 148 4.34 1.75 -12.49
N PHE A 149 4.46 2.88 -11.78
CA PHE A 149 3.48 3.30 -10.78
C PHE A 149 2.09 3.56 -11.39
N GLY A 150 2.05 4.18 -12.56
CA GLY A 150 0.82 4.38 -13.32
C GLY A 150 0.15 3.08 -13.72
N LEU A 151 0.92 2.07 -14.17
CA LEU A 151 0.40 0.75 -14.55
C LEU A 151 -0.14 -0.03 -13.33
N ILE A 152 0.52 0.07 -12.18
CA ILE A 152 0.00 -0.48 -10.92
C ILE A 152 -1.30 0.24 -10.53
N GLY A 153 -1.35 1.56 -10.60
CA GLY A 153 -2.56 2.32 -10.29
C GLY A 153 -3.74 1.98 -11.21
N LEU A 154 -3.49 1.93 -12.52
CA LEU A 154 -4.48 1.58 -13.53
C LEU A 154 -4.99 0.15 -13.36
N SER A 155 -4.14 -0.80 -12.96
CA SER A 155 -4.60 -2.17 -12.70
C SER A 155 -5.62 -2.24 -11.57
N ARG A 156 -5.44 -1.45 -10.50
CA ARG A 156 -6.37 -1.37 -9.37
C ARG A 156 -7.72 -0.76 -9.75
N CYS A 157 -7.71 0.20 -10.67
CA CYS A 157 -8.93 0.71 -11.29
C CYS A 157 -9.58 -0.36 -12.18
N TYR A 158 -8.82 -1.03 -13.05
CA TYR A 158 -9.33 -2.03 -14.00
C TYR A 158 -10.01 -3.20 -13.28
N LEU A 159 -9.43 -3.66 -12.17
CA LEU A 159 -9.98 -4.71 -11.32
C LEU A 159 -11.18 -4.23 -10.48
N ALA A 160 -11.64 -3.00 -10.64
CA ALA A 160 -12.72 -2.38 -9.85
C ALA A 160 -12.48 -2.39 -8.33
N ALA A 161 -11.22 -2.49 -7.91
CA ALA A 161 -10.84 -2.57 -6.50
C ALA A 161 -10.69 -1.18 -5.86
N HIS A 162 -10.35 -0.15 -6.64
CA HIS A 162 -10.18 1.23 -6.17
C HIS A 162 -10.69 2.25 -7.20
N PHE A 163 -11.13 3.40 -6.69
CA PHE A 163 -11.42 4.57 -7.52
C PHE A 163 -10.13 5.31 -7.91
N PRO A 164 -10.13 6.07 -9.03
CA PRO A 164 -8.96 6.85 -9.46
C PRO A 164 -8.40 7.80 -8.41
N HIS A 165 -9.28 8.49 -7.66
CA HIS A 165 -8.84 9.41 -6.60
C HIS A 165 -8.12 8.68 -5.44
N GLN A 166 -8.50 7.43 -5.16
CA GLN A 166 -7.88 6.60 -4.11
C GLN A 166 -6.50 6.09 -4.54
N VAL A 167 -6.36 5.80 -5.84
CA VAL A 167 -5.08 5.47 -6.47
C VAL A 167 -4.15 6.68 -6.42
N ILE A 168 -4.61 7.86 -6.83
CA ILE A 168 -3.81 9.10 -6.78
C ILE A 168 -3.37 9.41 -5.35
N ALA A 169 -4.29 9.35 -4.38
CA ALA A 169 -3.96 9.53 -2.97
C ALA A 169 -2.91 8.53 -2.50
N GLY A 170 -3.05 7.25 -2.85
CA GLY A 170 -2.07 6.22 -2.53
C GLY A 170 -0.69 6.50 -3.13
N LEU A 171 -0.62 6.85 -4.42
CA LEU A 171 0.63 7.18 -5.09
C LEU A 171 1.34 8.38 -4.43
N LEU A 172 0.60 9.47 -4.17
CA LEU A 172 1.16 10.67 -3.54
C LEU A 172 1.64 10.39 -2.11
N SER A 173 0.84 9.68 -1.31
CA SER A 173 1.24 9.29 0.05
C SER A 173 2.47 8.38 0.04
N GLY A 174 2.54 7.44 -0.91
CA GLY A 174 3.70 6.56 -1.07
C GLY A 174 4.98 7.32 -1.41
N VAL A 175 4.91 8.27 -2.36
CA VAL A 175 6.05 9.15 -2.70
C VAL A 175 6.48 9.97 -1.50
N ALA A 176 5.51 10.59 -0.80
CA ALA A 176 5.80 11.41 0.37
C ALA A 176 6.53 10.61 1.46
N ILE A 177 6.03 9.42 1.81
CA ILE A 177 6.65 8.56 2.83
C ILE A 177 8.04 8.10 2.38
N GLY A 178 8.19 7.68 1.13
CA GLY A 178 9.48 7.28 0.57
C GLY A 178 10.53 8.39 0.63
N LEU A 179 10.15 9.63 0.27
CA LEU A 179 11.04 10.79 0.33
C LEU A 179 11.37 11.22 1.77
N LEU A 180 10.42 11.08 2.71
CA LEU A 180 10.66 11.37 4.12
C LEU A 180 11.73 10.43 4.69
N PHE A 181 11.65 9.13 4.41
CA PHE A 181 12.64 8.16 4.85
C PHE A 181 13.97 8.31 4.12
N HIS A 182 13.95 8.68 2.84
CA HIS A 182 15.16 9.04 2.11
C HIS A 182 15.89 10.23 2.75
N SER A 183 15.17 11.30 3.07
CA SER A 183 15.76 12.53 3.65
C SER A 183 16.22 12.36 5.10
N ALA A 184 15.66 11.38 5.81
CA ALA A 184 16.06 11.04 7.17
C ALA A 184 17.30 10.15 7.23
N ASP A 185 17.78 9.66 6.08
CA ASP A 185 18.93 8.77 5.95
C ASP A 185 19.91 9.34 4.90
N ASP A 186 20.35 10.58 5.11
CA ASP A 186 21.33 11.24 4.22
C ASP A 186 22.66 10.47 4.15
N SER A 187 22.95 9.63 5.17
CA SER A 187 24.13 8.80 5.29
C SER A 187 24.36 7.80 4.14
N VAL A 188 23.29 7.40 3.43
CA VAL A 188 23.36 6.43 2.31
C VAL A 188 23.88 7.07 1.03
N TYR A 189 23.85 8.40 0.94
CA TYR A 189 24.00 9.15 -0.31
C TYR A 189 25.29 9.95 -0.38
N THR A 190 25.86 10.36 0.75
CA THR A 190 27.14 11.06 0.84
C THR A 190 28.23 10.09 1.33
N SER A 191 29.17 9.75 0.44
CA SER A 191 30.30 8.86 0.75
C SER A 191 31.39 9.52 1.61
N VAL A 192 31.05 10.47 2.49
CA VAL A 192 32.00 11.24 3.31
C VAL A 192 31.30 11.73 4.59
N ASP A 193 31.17 10.89 5.62
CA ASP A 193 31.51 11.27 6.99
C ASP A 193 31.40 10.06 7.93
N GLU A 194 32.39 9.89 8.82
CA GLU A 194 32.39 8.86 9.88
C GLU A 194 31.32 9.10 10.96
N ASN A 195 30.56 10.19 10.85
CA ASN A 195 29.51 10.55 11.79
C ASN A 195 28.20 9.87 11.40
N THR A 196 28.16 8.56 11.57
CA THR A 196 26.99 7.70 11.36
C THR A 196 25.77 8.30 12.07
N ASP A 197 24.78 8.66 11.26
CA ASP A 197 23.56 9.36 11.66
C ASP A 197 22.87 8.62 12.80
N TRP A 198 22.41 9.37 13.81
CA TRP A 198 21.81 8.79 15.02
C TRP A 198 20.60 7.89 14.71
N LEU A 199 19.89 8.21 13.62
CA LEU A 199 18.76 7.46 13.11
C LEU A 199 19.19 6.09 12.61
N HIS A 200 20.30 6.02 11.86
CA HIS A 200 20.88 4.78 11.33
C HIS A 200 21.39 3.88 12.45
N LYS A 201 22.08 4.44 13.45
CA LYS A 201 22.50 3.70 14.66
C LYS A 201 21.31 3.16 15.45
N LYS A 202 20.25 3.97 15.61
CA LYS A 202 19.04 3.57 16.36
C LYS A 202 18.19 2.55 15.61
N THR A 203 18.11 2.63 14.28
CA THR A 203 17.40 1.65 13.44
C THR A 203 18.18 0.36 13.32
N ALA A 204 19.50 0.41 13.13
CA ALA A 204 20.34 -0.78 13.22
C ALA A 204 20.21 -1.42 14.60
N TYR A 205 20.26 -0.64 15.69
CA TYR A 205 20.03 -1.14 17.05
C TYR A 205 18.64 -1.78 17.22
N LEU A 206 17.57 -1.14 16.76
CA LEU A 206 16.22 -1.69 16.84
C LEU A 206 16.09 -3.00 16.06
N LEU A 207 16.68 -3.07 14.86
CA LEU A 207 16.62 -4.25 13.98
C LEU A 207 17.51 -5.40 14.48
N THR A 208 18.60 -5.11 15.22
CA THR A 208 19.47 -6.14 15.80
C THR A 208 19.06 -6.59 17.20
N HIS A 209 18.10 -5.92 17.85
CA HIS A 209 17.62 -6.28 19.19
C HIS A 209 16.26 -6.98 19.09
N PRO A 210 16.20 -8.31 19.16
CA PRO A 210 14.97 -9.06 18.94
C PRO A 210 13.84 -8.68 19.91
N ASN A 211 14.18 -8.34 21.14
CA ASN A 211 13.21 -7.85 22.12
C ASN A 211 12.55 -6.53 21.69
N GLY A 212 13.31 -5.63 21.05
CA GLY A 212 12.80 -4.34 20.56
C GLY A 212 11.77 -4.51 19.44
N LEU A 213 12.06 -5.39 18.49
CA LEU A 213 11.14 -5.76 17.41
C LEU A 213 9.89 -6.48 17.93
N LEU A 214 10.05 -7.38 18.90
CA LEU A 214 8.93 -8.05 19.56
C LEU A 214 7.97 -7.03 20.21
N TRP A 215 8.50 -6.12 21.02
CA TRP A 215 7.70 -5.08 21.68
C TRP A 215 7.09 -4.10 20.69
N LEU A 216 7.77 -3.79 19.59
CA LEU A 216 7.23 -2.97 18.52
C LEU A 216 6.06 -3.65 17.82
N GLY A 217 6.20 -4.93 17.47
CA GLY A 217 5.14 -5.73 16.86
C GLY A 217 3.92 -5.83 17.77
N LEU A 218 4.11 -6.28 19.02
CA LEU A 218 3.05 -6.38 20.02
C LEU A 218 2.41 -5.02 20.33
N GLY A 219 3.22 -3.98 20.49
CA GLY A 219 2.77 -2.62 20.77
C GLY A 219 1.95 -2.04 19.62
N SER A 220 2.38 -2.25 18.37
CA SER A 220 1.66 -1.80 17.17
C SER A 220 0.29 -2.49 17.02
N PHE A 221 0.23 -3.81 17.26
CA PHE A 221 -1.04 -4.55 17.22
C PHE A 221 -1.97 -4.11 18.36
N THR A 222 -1.43 -3.95 19.57
CA THR A 222 -2.19 -3.48 20.73
C THR A 222 -2.75 -2.08 20.49
N PHE A 223 -1.95 -1.18 19.91
CA PHE A 223 -2.42 0.15 19.52
C PHE A 223 -3.55 0.06 18.48
N ALA A 224 -3.38 -0.74 17.42
CA ALA A 224 -4.42 -0.91 16.40
C ALA A 224 -5.72 -1.48 17.01
N TYR A 225 -5.61 -2.41 17.95
CA TYR A 225 -6.74 -2.95 18.68
C TYR A 225 -7.44 -1.87 19.54
N ILE A 226 -6.69 -1.11 20.34
CA ILE A 226 -7.24 0.00 21.15
C ILE A 226 -7.90 1.04 20.25
N LEU A 227 -7.29 1.40 19.13
CA LEU A 227 -7.86 2.32 18.15
C LEU A 227 -9.17 1.77 17.58
N SER A 228 -9.24 0.47 17.28
CA SER A 228 -10.49 -0.17 16.82
C SER A 228 -11.60 -0.11 17.86
N LEU A 229 -11.28 -0.29 19.15
CA LEU A 229 -12.24 -0.12 20.25
C LEU A 229 -12.68 1.34 20.39
N PHE A 230 -11.77 2.29 20.23
CA PHE A 230 -12.10 3.72 20.25
C PHE A 230 -13.05 4.08 19.09
N ILE A 231 -12.83 3.54 17.90
CA ILE A 231 -13.74 3.72 16.76
C ILE A 231 -15.12 3.12 17.07
N GLN A 232 -15.15 1.91 17.63
CA GLN A 232 -16.39 1.21 17.94
C GLN A 232 -17.21 1.90 19.04
N TYR A 233 -16.60 2.23 20.17
CA TYR A 233 -17.29 2.74 21.35
C TYR A 233 -17.26 4.27 21.46
N GLY A 234 -16.19 4.91 21.01
CA GLY A 234 -16.03 6.36 21.06
C GLY A 234 -16.71 7.07 19.89
N LEU A 235 -16.62 6.52 18.68
CA LEU A 235 -17.25 7.10 17.48
C LEU A 235 -18.57 6.40 17.09
N ASN A 236 -18.95 5.32 17.77
CA ASN A 236 -20.14 4.51 17.47
C ASN A 236 -20.17 4.00 16.01
N MET A 237 -19.01 3.64 15.48
CA MET A 237 -18.84 3.13 14.11
C MET A 237 -18.29 1.70 14.13
N ASP A 238 -18.90 0.79 13.39
CA ASP A 238 -18.38 -0.59 13.26
C ASP A 238 -17.03 -0.59 12.52
N PRO A 239 -15.90 -0.99 13.14
CA PRO A 239 -14.59 -1.04 12.47
C PRO A 239 -14.56 -2.02 11.29
N ASN A 240 -15.48 -2.98 11.25
CA ASN A 240 -15.58 -4.04 10.24
C ASN A 240 -16.71 -3.78 9.22
N TRP A 241 -17.29 -2.58 9.18
CA TRP A 241 -18.39 -2.21 8.28
C TRP A 241 -18.11 -2.61 6.82
N SER A 242 -16.85 -2.44 6.37
CA SER A 242 -16.40 -2.73 5.02
C SER A 242 -16.43 -4.23 4.67
N ILE A 243 -16.26 -5.12 5.65
CA ILE A 243 -16.36 -6.58 5.45
C ILE A 243 -17.80 -6.96 5.10
N ASN A 244 -18.78 -6.37 5.79
CA ASN A 244 -20.19 -6.63 5.53
C ASN A 244 -20.61 -6.16 4.13
N LEU A 245 -20.12 -4.98 3.70
CA LEU A 245 -20.33 -4.49 2.33
C LEU A 245 -19.62 -5.34 1.27
N ALA A 246 -18.40 -5.81 1.56
CA ALA A 246 -17.68 -6.69 0.66
C ALA A 246 -18.44 -8.01 0.44
N ARG A 247 -19.00 -8.59 1.51
CA ARG A 247 -19.79 -9.83 1.45
C ARG A 247 -21.10 -9.66 0.68
N SER A 248 -21.78 -8.53 0.81
CA SER A 248 -23.07 -8.32 0.14
C SER A 248 -22.93 -7.98 -1.34
N ALA A 249 -21.82 -7.34 -1.74
CA ALA A 249 -21.65 -6.86 -3.11
C ALA A 249 -20.75 -7.73 -4.00
N CYS A 250 -20.00 -8.67 -3.43
CA CYS A 250 -19.16 -9.56 -4.23
C CYS A 250 -20.02 -10.59 -4.98
N ILE A 251 -19.77 -10.76 -6.28
CA ILE A 251 -20.55 -11.70 -7.12
C ILE A 251 -20.29 -13.16 -6.73
N ARG A 252 -19.03 -13.45 -6.33
CA ARG A 252 -18.57 -14.79 -6.01
C ARG A 252 -18.00 -14.85 -4.59
N PRO A 253 -18.54 -15.69 -3.70
CA PRO A 253 -18.05 -15.78 -2.32
C PRO A 253 -16.58 -16.22 -2.23
N GLU A 254 -16.09 -17.03 -3.18
CA GLU A 254 -14.69 -17.47 -3.25
C GLU A 254 -13.68 -16.36 -3.54
N TRP A 255 -14.14 -15.18 -3.99
CA TRP A 255 -13.29 -14.03 -4.26
C TRP A 255 -13.12 -13.10 -3.07
N ILE A 256 -13.80 -13.38 -1.96
CA ILE A 256 -13.76 -12.54 -0.77
C ILE A 256 -12.44 -12.75 -0.03
N HIS A 257 -11.55 -11.75 -0.07
CA HIS A 257 -10.25 -11.82 0.58
C HIS A 257 -10.30 -11.28 2.01
N LEU A 258 -10.66 -12.14 2.98
CA LEU A 258 -10.61 -11.79 4.41
C LEU A 258 -9.20 -11.43 4.89
N SER A 259 -8.19 -11.91 4.19
CA SER A 259 -6.78 -11.61 4.46
C SER A 259 -6.41 -10.14 4.23
N THR A 260 -7.30 -9.36 3.59
CA THR A 260 -7.17 -7.92 3.33
C THR A 260 -8.00 -7.05 4.29
N SER A 261 -8.62 -7.67 5.31
CA SER A 261 -9.26 -6.93 6.40
C SER A 261 -8.22 -6.15 7.19
N LEU A 262 -8.63 -5.04 7.80
CA LEU A 262 -7.71 -4.14 8.51
C LEU A 262 -7.04 -4.84 9.69
N MET A 263 -7.81 -5.55 10.52
CA MET A 263 -7.23 -6.26 11.68
C MET A 263 -6.24 -7.35 11.25
N ASN A 264 -6.52 -8.07 10.17
CA ASN A 264 -5.58 -9.06 9.64
C ASN A 264 -4.33 -8.39 9.03
N SER A 265 -4.46 -7.20 8.46
CA SER A 265 -3.32 -6.43 7.96
C SER A 265 -2.42 -5.98 9.12
N PHE A 266 -2.98 -5.47 10.21
CA PHE A 266 -2.21 -5.14 11.42
C PHE A 266 -1.56 -6.37 12.07
N ALA A 267 -2.26 -7.51 12.10
CA ALA A 267 -1.70 -8.76 12.58
C ALA A 267 -0.51 -9.22 11.73
N LYS A 268 -0.58 -9.09 10.40
CA LYS A 268 0.53 -9.39 9.49
C LYS A 268 1.71 -8.46 9.70
N ILE A 269 1.49 -7.16 9.87
CA ILE A 269 2.55 -6.18 10.12
C ILE A 269 3.25 -6.51 11.44
N ALA A 270 2.49 -6.75 12.51
CA ALA A 270 3.02 -7.16 13.80
C ALA A 270 3.80 -8.47 13.67
N GLY A 271 3.24 -9.47 12.98
CA GLY A 271 3.89 -10.74 12.69
C GLY A 271 5.22 -10.57 11.94
N THR A 272 5.26 -9.71 10.92
CA THR A 272 6.47 -9.43 10.13
C THR A 272 7.55 -8.80 11.02
N ALA A 273 7.18 -7.83 11.85
CA ALA A 273 8.11 -7.23 12.82
C ALA A 273 8.62 -8.26 13.85
N THR A 274 7.76 -9.17 14.31
CA THR A 274 8.18 -10.22 15.25
C THR A 274 9.00 -11.34 14.61
N ASP A 275 8.73 -11.69 13.35
CA ASP A 275 9.44 -12.76 12.64
C ASP A 275 10.87 -12.33 12.28
N GLU A 276 11.06 -11.08 11.87
CA GLU A 276 12.39 -10.47 11.74
C GLU A 276 13.20 -10.57 13.03
N ALA A 277 12.56 -10.51 14.20
CA ALA A 277 13.24 -10.71 15.49
C ALA A 277 13.75 -12.15 15.68
N LEU A 278 13.05 -13.15 15.14
CA LEU A 278 13.40 -14.57 15.32
C LEU A 278 14.60 -15.00 14.48
N PHE A 279 14.84 -14.35 13.33
CA PHE A 279 15.99 -14.65 12.46
C PHE A 279 17.35 -14.23 13.04
N TYR A 280 17.38 -13.44 14.11
CA TYR A 280 18.61 -13.00 14.78
C TYR A 280 18.97 -13.83 16.03
N PHE A 281 18.29 -14.96 16.29
CA PHE A 281 18.66 -15.97 17.28
C PHE A 281 19.32 -17.20 16.63
#